data_AF-E2BZ37-F1
#
_entry.id   AF-E2BZ37-F1
#
_cell.length_a   1.000
_cell.length_b   1.000
_cell.length_c   1.000
_cell.angle_alpha   90.00
_cell.angle_beta   90.00
_cell.angle_gamma   90.00
#
_symmetry.space_group_name_H-M   'P 1'
#
loop_
_entity.id
_entity.type
_entity.pdbx_description
1 polymer ?
#
loop_
_entity_poly.entity_id
_entity_poly.type
_entity_poly.pdbx_seq_one_letter_code
_entity_poly.pdbx_strand_id
1 'polypeptide(L)'
;MNEYFGDFLFDEFQPFHFYKNDVVDYVMPPEGNRDDYLQFIEELPLVNTPDVFGLHPNVEIGYFTQAVKEMWRHLVELQPQTAVSVTGISKDEYINNVAKEILTKIPAPYDINKVKKNFTVAVTPTAIVLFQELKRFNKLIRTITRTLNQLIKAIAGEIGMNETLENISVALYNGSLPKEWAKLAPDTRKSLAGWMDHFQKRIVQYTNWV
;
A
#
# COMPACT_ATOMS: atom_id res chain seq x y z
N MET A 1 17.76 17.35 22.76
CA MET A 1 17.79 16.29 23.78
C MET A 1 17.08 15.09 23.17
N ASN A 2 17.79 13.98 22.96
CA ASN A 2 17.31 12.80 22.24
C ASN A 2 17.08 11.60 23.18
N GLU A 3 16.81 11.86 24.46
CA GLU A 3 16.55 10.80 25.44
C GLU A 3 15.13 10.98 25.96
N TYR A 4 14.25 10.04 25.59
CA TYR A 4 12.90 9.92 26.17
C TYR A 4 12.96 9.38 27.61
N PHE A 5 14.05 8.70 27.98
CA PHE A 5 14.32 8.20 29.32
C PHE A 5 15.76 8.48 29.70
N GLY A 6 15.99 9.04 30.89
CA GLY A 6 17.32 9.36 31.44
C GLY A 6 17.24 9.76 32.91
N ASP A 7 18.38 10.10 33.52
CA ASP A 7 18.46 10.39 34.97
C ASP A 7 17.62 11.61 35.39
N PHE A 8 17.26 12.48 34.44
CA PHE A 8 16.34 13.60 34.65
C PHE A 8 14.92 13.15 35.05
N LEU A 9 14.55 11.89 34.83
CA LEU A 9 13.27 11.34 35.27
C LEU A 9 13.12 11.27 36.80
N PHE A 10 14.25 11.23 37.51
CA PHE A 10 14.32 11.08 38.96
C PHE A 10 14.87 12.32 39.65
N ASP A 11 14.87 13.48 38.96
CA ASP A 11 15.29 14.75 39.54
C ASP A 11 14.29 15.22 40.61
N GLU A 12 14.74 15.36 41.85
CA GLU A 12 13.92 15.85 42.97
C GLU A 12 13.42 17.29 42.77
N PHE A 13 14.10 18.09 41.94
CA PHE A 13 13.75 19.49 41.70
C PHE A 13 12.90 19.71 40.44
N GLN A 14 12.80 18.71 39.56
CA GLN A 14 11.97 18.74 38.37
C GLN A 14 11.13 17.47 38.27
N PRO A 15 9.88 17.49 38.79
CA PRO A 15 8.97 16.36 38.68
C PRO A 15 8.79 15.94 37.22
N PHE A 16 8.95 14.66 36.94
CA PHE A 16 8.73 14.14 35.59
C PHE A 16 7.25 14.15 35.24
N HIS A 17 6.95 14.80 34.11
CA HIS A 17 5.65 14.76 33.47
C HIS A 17 5.81 14.02 32.14
N PHE A 18 5.14 12.87 32.00
CA PHE A 18 5.09 12.15 30.73
C PHE A 18 4.41 12.98 29.64
N TYR A 19 3.33 13.66 30.02
CA TYR A 19 2.64 14.64 29.19
C TYR A 19 1.80 15.57 30.06
N LYS A 20 1.79 16.86 29.74
CA LYS A 20 0.99 17.86 30.44
C LYS A 20 0.36 18.84 29.46
N ASN A 21 -0.95 19.01 29.54
CA ASN A 21 -1.67 20.09 28.87
C ASN A 21 -2.68 20.73 29.84
N ASP A 22 -3.54 21.60 29.33
CA ASP A 22 -4.54 22.30 30.16
C ASP A 22 -5.62 21.37 30.76
N VAL A 23 -5.70 20.12 30.29
CA VAL A 23 -6.78 19.18 30.63
C VAL A 23 -6.26 17.98 31.43
N VAL A 24 -5.03 17.54 31.21
CA VAL A 24 -4.49 16.29 31.73
C VAL A 24 -3.01 16.47 32.08
N ASP A 25 -2.61 15.86 33.20
CA ASP A 25 -1.23 15.81 33.65
C ASP A 25 -0.85 14.35 33.97
N TYR A 26 -0.07 13.72 33.10
CA TYR A 26 0.42 12.35 33.30
C TYR A 26 1.73 12.41 34.08
N VAL A 27 1.63 12.12 35.37
CA VAL A 27 2.76 12.07 36.31
C VAL A 27 2.91 10.69 36.92
N MET A 28 4.07 10.47 37.54
CA MET A 28 4.24 9.31 38.41
C MET A 28 3.39 9.50 39.67
N PRO A 29 2.51 8.54 40.02
CA PRO A 29 1.74 8.62 41.25
C PRO A 29 2.68 8.62 42.47
N PRO A 30 2.34 9.35 43.55
CA PRO A 30 3.12 9.35 44.78
C PRO A 30 3.14 7.96 45.43
N GLU A 31 4.18 7.68 46.22
CA GLU A 31 4.28 6.42 46.95
C GLU A 31 3.07 6.24 47.89
N GLY A 32 2.32 5.15 47.69
CA GLY A 32 1.12 4.86 48.45
C GLY A 32 0.79 3.37 48.51
N ASN A 33 -0.40 3.06 49.02
CA ASN A 33 -0.95 1.71 49.03
C ASN A 33 -1.54 1.34 47.67
N ARG A 34 -1.86 0.05 47.47
CA ARG A 34 -2.47 -0.44 46.22
C ARG A 34 -3.70 0.37 45.81
N ASP A 35 -4.55 0.71 46.76
CA ASP A 35 -5.82 1.40 46.49
C ASP A 35 -5.58 2.84 46.00
N ASP A 36 -4.51 3.49 46.45
CA ASP A 36 -4.12 4.83 46.00
C ASP A 36 -3.68 4.82 44.52
N TYR A 37 -2.93 3.79 44.11
CA TYR A 37 -2.56 3.61 42.70
C TYR A 37 -3.77 3.29 41.81
N LEU A 38 -4.73 2.52 42.32
CA LEU A 38 -5.95 2.19 41.57
C LEU A 38 -6.79 3.46 41.36
N GLN A 39 -6.97 4.26 42.41
CA GLN A 39 -7.69 5.52 42.31
C GLN A 39 -7.02 6.47 41.31
N PHE A 40 -5.69 6.58 41.32
CA PHE A 40 -4.96 7.41 40.36
C PHE A 40 -5.18 6.96 38.91
N ILE A 41 -5.16 5.65 38.63
CA ILE A 41 -5.42 5.11 37.28
C ILE A 41 -6.87 5.41 36.85
N GLU A 42 -7.83 5.35 37.76
CA GLU A 42 -9.24 5.66 37.48
C GLU A 42 -9.48 7.15 37.19
N GLU A 43 -8.66 8.04 37.74
CA GLU A 43 -8.70 9.48 37.47
C GLU A 43 -8.15 9.85 36.08
N LEU A 44 -7.33 8.98 35.46
CA LEU A 44 -6.78 9.23 34.14
C LEU A 44 -7.85 9.15 33.03
N PRO A 45 -7.72 9.94 31.95
CA PRO A 45 -8.64 9.88 30.84
C PRO A 45 -8.68 8.50 30.17
N LEU A 46 -9.89 8.02 29.88
CA LEU A 46 -10.09 6.78 29.12
C LEU A 46 -9.64 6.91 27.66
N VAL A 47 -9.67 8.12 27.11
CA VAL A 47 -9.30 8.40 25.72
C VAL A 47 -8.16 9.40 25.70
N ASN A 48 -7.05 8.98 25.12
CA ASN A 48 -5.82 9.76 25.05
C ASN A 48 -5.62 10.26 23.62
N THR A 49 -5.25 11.54 23.46
CA THR A 49 -4.87 12.08 22.16
C THR A 49 -3.47 11.59 21.76
N PRO A 50 -3.13 11.53 20.47
CA PRO A 50 -1.79 11.14 20.01
C PRO A 50 -0.66 12.01 20.59
N ASP A 51 -0.98 13.24 20.96
CA ASP A 51 -0.07 14.23 21.54
C ASP A 51 0.58 13.75 22.83
N VAL A 52 -0.14 12.92 23.60
CA VAL A 52 0.37 12.26 24.81
C VAL A 52 1.61 11.42 24.51
N PHE A 53 1.74 10.92 23.28
CA PHE A 53 2.89 10.14 22.81
C PHE A 53 3.88 10.98 21.99
N GLY A 54 3.74 12.31 21.97
CA GLY A 54 4.54 13.22 21.14
C GLY A 54 4.21 13.17 19.65
N LEU A 55 3.07 12.58 19.28
CA LEU A 55 2.60 12.54 17.88
C LEU A 55 1.72 13.76 17.59
N HIS A 56 1.65 14.17 16.32
CA HIS A 56 0.76 15.25 15.92
C HIS A 56 -0.72 14.79 15.92
N PRO A 57 -1.70 15.63 16.29
CA PRO A 57 -3.12 15.24 16.35
C PRO A 57 -3.66 14.59 15.06
N ASN A 58 -3.23 15.11 13.90
CA ASN A 58 -3.57 14.57 12.57
C ASN A 58 -3.25 13.06 12.36
N VAL A 59 -2.40 12.44 13.18
CA VAL A 59 -2.13 10.99 13.10
C VAL A 59 -3.41 10.20 13.36
N GLU A 60 -4.27 10.69 14.24
CA GLU A 60 -5.56 10.06 14.57
C GLU A 60 -6.49 9.98 13.36
N ILE A 61 -6.55 11.06 12.55
CA ILE A 61 -7.32 11.10 11.30
C ILE A 61 -6.84 9.99 10.35
N GLY A 62 -5.51 9.83 10.23
CA GLY A 62 -4.91 8.80 9.39
C GLY A 62 -5.26 7.38 9.87
N TYR A 63 -5.17 7.15 11.18
CA TYR A 63 -5.52 5.88 11.81
C TYR A 63 -6.99 5.51 11.57
N PHE A 64 -7.93 6.40 11.89
CA PHE A 64 -9.36 6.14 11.68
C PHE A 64 -9.71 5.97 10.22
N THR A 65 -9.11 6.77 9.33
CA THR A 65 -9.30 6.60 7.87
C THR A 65 -8.84 5.22 7.40
N GLN A 66 -7.73 4.71 7.95
CA GLN A 66 -7.25 3.38 7.61
C GLN A 66 -8.16 2.27 8.19
N ALA A 67 -8.60 2.41 9.44
CA ALA A 67 -9.50 1.46 10.09
C ALA A 67 -10.84 1.34 9.32
N VAL A 68 -11.42 2.46 8.91
CA VAL A 68 -12.67 2.46 8.11
C VAL A 68 -12.45 1.80 6.74
N LYS A 69 -11.32 2.08 6.08
CA LYS A 69 -10.98 1.42 4.79
C LYS A 69 -10.81 -0.08 4.95
N GLU A 70 -10.20 -0.53 6.03
CA GLU A 70 -10.04 -1.95 6.34
C GLU A 70 -11.37 -2.64 6.63
N MET A 71 -12.24 -2.00 7.41
CA MET A 71 -13.61 -2.47 7.64
C MET A 71 -14.38 -2.60 6.32
N TRP A 72 -14.27 -1.61 5.42
CA TRP A 72 -14.89 -1.68 4.09
C TRP A 72 -14.34 -2.82 3.24
N ARG A 73 -13.03 -3.07 3.29
CA ARG A 73 -12.41 -4.21 2.59
C ARG A 73 -13.00 -5.54 3.09
N HIS A 74 -13.11 -5.73 4.40
CA HIS A 74 -13.69 -6.95 4.96
C HIS A 74 -15.17 -7.11 4.58
N LEU A 75 -15.93 -6.01 4.51
CA LEU A 75 -17.33 -6.05 4.07
C LEU A 75 -17.43 -6.52 2.60
N VAL A 76 -16.57 -6.00 1.72
CA VAL A 76 -16.51 -6.45 0.31
C VAL A 76 -16.11 -7.93 0.21
N GLU A 77 -15.18 -8.40 1.04
CA GLU A 77 -14.76 -9.81 1.08
C GLU A 77 -15.88 -10.76 1.55
N LEU A 78 -16.77 -10.29 2.44
CA LEU A 78 -17.93 -11.04 2.92
C LEU A 78 -19.11 -11.03 1.94
N GLN A 79 -19.08 -10.19 0.90
CA GLN A 79 -20.19 -10.09 -0.05
C GLN A 79 -20.33 -11.41 -0.85
N PRO A 80 -21.55 -12.00 -0.92
CA PRO A 80 -21.76 -13.24 -1.67
C PRO A 80 -21.47 -13.02 -3.16
N GLN A 81 -20.49 -13.76 -3.68
CA GLN A 81 -20.04 -13.65 -5.07
C GLN A 81 -21.00 -14.28 -6.09
N THR A 82 -22.08 -14.91 -5.63
CA THR A 82 -23.13 -15.53 -6.44
C THR A 82 -24.32 -14.60 -6.69
N ALA A 83 -24.32 -13.39 -6.11
CA ALA A 83 -25.36 -12.41 -6.37
C ALA A 83 -25.25 -11.88 -7.80
N VAL A 84 -26.27 -12.16 -8.62
CA VAL A 84 -26.42 -11.58 -9.96
C VAL A 84 -26.37 -10.06 -9.80
N SER A 85 -25.44 -9.41 -10.51
CA SER A 85 -25.33 -7.96 -10.49
C SER A 85 -26.65 -7.35 -11.01
N VAL A 86 -27.16 -6.32 -10.34
CA VAL A 86 -28.38 -5.59 -10.77
C VAL A 86 -28.17 -4.96 -12.17
N THR A 87 -26.92 -4.82 -12.58
CA THR A 87 -26.46 -4.26 -13.86
C THR A 87 -26.47 -5.25 -15.03
N GLY A 88 -26.77 -6.55 -14.81
CA GLY A 88 -26.85 -7.55 -15.88
C GLY A 88 -25.52 -8.04 -16.48
N ILE A 89 -24.39 -7.45 -16.07
CA ILE A 89 -23.03 -7.88 -16.46
C ILE A 89 -22.56 -8.95 -15.48
N SER A 90 -22.11 -10.10 -16.00
CA SER A 90 -21.54 -11.16 -15.17
C SER A 90 -20.19 -10.73 -14.56
N LYS A 91 -19.83 -11.28 -13.40
CA LYS A 91 -18.53 -11.03 -12.75
C LYS A 91 -17.37 -11.29 -13.73
N ASP A 92 -17.43 -12.39 -14.45
CA ASP A 92 -16.40 -12.80 -15.41
C ASP A 92 -16.31 -11.84 -16.60
N GLU A 93 -17.45 -11.35 -17.09
CA GLU A 93 -17.47 -10.34 -18.16
C GLU A 93 -16.89 -9.00 -17.70
N TYR A 94 -17.20 -8.57 -16.47
CA TYR A 94 -16.60 -7.36 -15.89
C TYR A 94 -15.07 -7.51 -15.79
N ILE A 95 -14.57 -8.62 -15.23
CA ILE A 95 -13.14 -8.88 -15.09
C ILE A 95 -12.47 -8.96 -16.46
N ASN A 96 -13.11 -9.59 -17.44
CA ASN A 96 -12.63 -9.66 -18.82
C ASN A 96 -12.51 -8.25 -19.45
N ASN A 97 -13.49 -7.39 -19.25
CA ASN A 97 -13.47 -6.01 -19.75
C ASN A 97 -12.34 -5.20 -19.10
N VAL A 98 -12.16 -5.30 -17.78
CA VAL A 98 -11.05 -4.65 -17.06
C VAL A 98 -9.70 -5.18 -17.55
N ALA A 99 -9.56 -6.50 -17.72
CA ALA A 99 -8.33 -7.12 -18.22
C ALA A 99 -7.98 -6.62 -19.63
N LYS A 100 -8.97 -6.53 -20.53
CA LYS A 100 -8.79 -5.97 -21.88
C LYS A 100 -8.40 -4.50 -21.83
N GLU A 101 -9.07 -3.68 -21.03
CA GLU A 101 -8.73 -2.27 -20.89
C GLU A 101 -7.29 -2.08 -20.41
N ILE A 102 -6.86 -2.83 -19.39
CA ILE A 102 -5.48 -2.78 -18.90
C ILE A 102 -4.50 -3.20 -20.00
N LEU A 103 -4.79 -4.26 -20.77
CA LEU A 103 -3.96 -4.68 -21.89
C LEU A 103 -3.77 -3.59 -22.94
N THR A 104 -4.79 -2.78 -23.23
CA THR A 104 -4.64 -1.66 -24.19
C THR A 104 -3.68 -0.57 -23.71
N LYS A 105 -3.49 -0.44 -22.39
CA LYS A 105 -2.66 0.58 -21.76
C LYS A 105 -1.21 0.12 -21.53
N ILE A 106 -0.88 -1.14 -21.80
CA ILE A 106 0.46 -1.69 -21.60
C ILE A 106 1.32 -1.51 -22.86
N PRO A 107 2.51 -0.90 -22.74
CA PRO A 107 3.41 -0.70 -23.88
C PRO A 107 4.16 -1.98 -24.25
N ALA A 108 4.72 -2.00 -25.45
CA ALA A 108 5.66 -3.04 -25.83
C ALA A 108 6.93 -3.00 -24.96
N PRO A 109 7.56 -4.15 -24.65
CA PRO A 109 8.84 -4.16 -23.93
C PRO A 109 9.92 -3.39 -24.68
N TYR A 110 10.73 -2.62 -23.94
CA TYR A 110 11.85 -1.86 -24.49
C TYR A 110 12.95 -2.78 -25.02
N ASP A 111 13.49 -2.49 -26.20
CA ASP A 111 14.66 -3.18 -26.73
C ASP A 111 15.95 -2.59 -26.14
N ILE A 112 16.39 -3.18 -25.03
CA ILE A 112 17.57 -2.73 -24.28
C ILE A 112 18.83 -2.68 -25.16
N ASN A 113 18.95 -3.53 -26.19
CA ASN A 113 20.11 -3.51 -27.07
C ASN A 113 20.10 -2.28 -27.97
N LYS A 114 18.92 -1.88 -28.47
CA LYS A 114 18.77 -0.61 -29.20
C LYS A 114 19.03 0.58 -28.29
N VAL A 115 18.45 0.59 -27.09
CA VAL A 115 18.68 1.67 -26.12
C VAL A 115 20.18 1.82 -25.84
N LYS A 116 20.89 0.74 -25.53
CA LYS A 116 22.34 0.79 -25.29
C LYS A 116 23.17 1.37 -26.44
N LYS A 117 22.75 1.16 -27.70
CA LYS A 117 23.41 1.73 -28.88
C LYS A 117 23.24 3.25 -28.97
N ASN A 118 22.18 3.82 -28.40
CA ASN A 118 21.99 5.26 -28.36
C ASN A 118 22.97 5.95 -27.38
N PHE A 119 23.45 5.24 -26.36
CA PHE A 119 24.37 5.77 -25.32
C PHE A 119 25.87 5.55 -25.64
N THR A 120 26.23 5.50 -26.92
CA THR A 120 27.50 4.95 -27.45
C THR A 120 28.80 5.69 -27.06
N VAL A 121 28.75 6.93 -26.60
CA VAL A 121 29.97 7.75 -26.42
C VAL A 121 30.57 7.62 -25.00
N ALA A 122 29.75 7.42 -23.97
CA ALA A 122 30.20 7.07 -22.61
C ALA A 122 29.01 6.55 -21.78
N VAL A 123 29.08 5.30 -21.31
CA VAL A 123 28.07 4.75 -20.43
C VAL A 123 28.29 5.31 -19.03
N THR A 124 27.49 6.31 -18.66
CA THR A 124 27.49 6.88 -17.31
C THR A 124 26.86 5.91 -16.31
N PRO A 125 27.17 6.02 -15.00
CA PRO A 125 26.52 5.22 -13.96
C PRO A 125 24.98 5.33 -13.99
N THR A 126 24.45 6.52 -14.34
CA THR A 126 23.01 6.75 -14.48
C THR A 126 22.41 5.96 -15.66
N ALA A 127 23.12 5.82 -16.77
CA ALA A 127 22.70 4.99 -17.90
C ALA A 127 22.65 3.50 -17.52
N ILE A 128 23.59 3.03 -16.69
CA ILE A 128 23.58 1.64 -16.19
C ILE A 128 22.33 1.38 -15.35
N VAL A 129 22.01 2.29 -14.41
CA VAL A 129 20.78 2.21 -13.61
C VAL A 129 19.54 2.19 -14.49
N LEU A 130 19.48 3.06 -15.52
CA LEU A 130 18.39 3.06 -16.49
C LEU A 130 18.24 1.69 -17.18
N PHE A 131 19.33 1.08 -17.66
CA PHE A 131 19.24 -0.22 -18.31
C PHE A 131 18.75 -1.33 -17.36
N GLN A 132 19.09 -1.27 -16.07
CA GLN A 132 18.61 -2.22 -15.06
C GLN A 132 17.13 -2.00 -14.75
N GLU A 133 16.73 -0.74 -14.59
CA GLU A 133 15.33 -0.35 -14.40
C GLU A 133 14.45 -0.80 -15.58
N LEU A 134 14.90 -0.57 -16.82
CA LEU A 134 14.21 -1.03 -18.03
C LEU A 134 14.11 -2.56 -18.10
N LYS A 135 15.14 -3.30 -17.67
CA LYS A 135 15.09 -4.77 -17.57
C LYS A 135 14.01 -5.22 -16.58
N ARG A 136 13.98 -4.63 -15.39
CA ARG A 136 12.98 -4.94 -14.36
C ARG A 136 11.57 -4.57 -14.85
N PHE A 137 11.42 -3.42 -15.49
CA PHE A 137 10.16 -2.95 -16.04
C PHE A 137 9.65 -3.86 -17.17
N ASN A 138 10.53 -4.31 -18.07
CA ASN A 138 10.20 -5.29 -19.10
C ASN A 138 9.73 -6.63 -18.51
N LYS A 139 10.35 -7.08 -17.40
CA LYS A 139 9.88 -8.28 -16.69
C LYS A 139 8.47 -8.08 -16.16
N LEU A 140 8.17 -6.92 -15.58
CA LEU A 140 6.83 -6.55 -15.11
C LEU A 140 5.83 -6.53 -16.27
N ILE A 141 6.12 -5.80 -17.37
CA ILE A 141 5.26 -5.74 -18.58
C ILE A 141 4.91 -7.16 -19.05
N ARG A 142 5.93 -8.01 -19.25
CA ARG A 142 5.72 -9.38 -19.76
C ARG A 142 4.86 -10.21 -18.81
N THR A 143 5.06 -10.08 -17.50
CA THR A 143 4.25 -10.78 -16.50
C THR A 143 2.80 -10.33 -16.55
N ILE A 144 2.53 -9.03 -16.61
CA ILE A 144 1.17 -8.49 -16.71
C ILE A 144 0.51 -8.97 -18.00
N THR A 145 1.16 -8.78 -19.16
CA THR A 145 0.62 -9.22 -20.45
C THR A 145 0.34 -10.72 -20.48
N ARG A 146 1.26 -11.55 -20.00
CA ARG A 146 1.07 -13.01 -19.95
C ARG A 146 -0.12 -13.38 -19.07
N THR A 147 -0.15 -12.86 -17.86
CA THR A 147 -1.16 -13.25 -16.86
C THR A 147 -2.56 -12.76 -17.23
N LEU A 148 -2.71 -11.57 -17.79
CA LEU A 148 -4.00 -11.07 -18.30
C LEU A 148 -4.50 -11.89 -19.49
N ASN A 149 -3.63 -12.23 -20.45
CA ASN A 149 -4.03 -13.09 -21.57
C ASN A 149 -4.44 -14.49 -21.11
N GLN A 150 -3.73 -15.06 -20.13
CA GLN A 150 -4.11 -16.34 -19.53
C GLN A 150 -5.45 -16.24 -18.80
N LEU A 151 -5.69 -15.17 -18.04
CA LEU A 151 -6.97 -14.95 -17.35
C LEU A 151 -8.14 -14.86 -18.34
N ILE A 152 -7.99 -14.12 -19.44
CA ILE A 152 -9.02 -14.00 -20.48
C ILE A 152 -9.35 -15.38 -21.08
N LYS A 153 -8.32 -16.19 -21.37
CA LYS A 153 -8.51 -17.56 -21.86
C LYS A 153 -9.16 -18.49 -20.83
N ALA A 154 -8.83 -18.32 -19.55
CA ALA A 154 -9.42 -19.11 -18.48
C ALA A 154 -10.92 -18.79 -18.32
N ILE A 155 -11.28 -17.50 -18.38
CA ILE A 155 -12.67 -17.04 -18.37
C ILE A 155 -13.45 -17.58 -19.58
N ALA A 156 -12.80 -17.66 -20.76
CA ALA A 156 -13.39 -18.26 -21.95
C ALA A 156 -13.50 -19.80 -21.90
N GLY A 157 -12.95 -20.45 -20.87
CA GLY A 157 -12.94 -21.90 -20.72
C GLY A 157 -11.88 -22.63 -21.56
N GLU A 158 -10.95 -21.92 -22.19
CA GLU A 158 -9.89 -22.51 -23.02
C GLU A 158 -8.76 -23.15 -22.19
N ILE A 159 -8.51 -22.63 -20.98
CA ILE A 159 -7.51 -23.14 -20.05
C ILE A 159 -8.10 -23.24 -18.63
N GLY A 160 -7.56 -24.14 -17.81
CA GLY A 160 -7.98 -24.27 -16.42
C GLY A 160 -7.54 -23.07 -15.56
N MET A 161 -8.42 -22.65 -14.64
CA MET A 161 -8.11 -21.66 -13.62
C MET A 161 -7.13 -22.25 -12.60
N ASN A 162 -6.04 -21.55 -12.31
CA ASN A 162 -5.06 -21.93 -11.28
C ASN A 162 -5.03 -20.85 -10.17
N GLU A 163 -4.33 -21.12 -9.07
CA GLU A 163 -4.24 -20.20 -7.93
C GLU A 163 -3.75 -18.80 -8.32
N THR A 164 -2.81 -18.70 -9.26
CA THR A 164 -2.30 -17.40 -9.73
C THR A 164 -3.34 -16.61 -10.51
N LEU A 165 -4.13 -17.26 -11.36
CA LEU A 165 -5.18 -16.62 -12.13
C LEU A 165 -6.38 -16.26 -11.24
N GLU A 166 -6.69 -17.08 -10.24
CA GLU A 166 -7.69 -16.78 -9.22
C GLU A 166 -7.30 -15.52 -8.43
N ASN A 167 -6.04 -15.42 -7.99
CA ASN A 167 -5.57 -14.23 -7.30
C ASN A 167 -5.70 -12.96 -8.16
N ILE A 168 -5.39 -13.05 -9.45
CA ILE A 168 -5.50 -11.90 -10.36
C ILE A 168 -6.97 -11.56 -10.59
N SER A 169 -7.83 -12.56 -10.81
CA SER A 169 -9.28 -12.40 -10.97
C SER A 169 -9.90 -11.63 -9.80
N VAL A 170 -9.64 -12.10 -8.58
CA VAL A 170 -10.11 -11.45 -7.34
C VAL A 170 -9.52 -10.05 -7.18
N ALA A 171 -8.24 -9.86 -7.47
CA ALA A 171 -7.59 -8.57 -7.35
C ALA A 171 -8.17 -7.53 -8.34
N LEU A 172 -8.39 -7.92 -9.60
CA LEU A 172 -9.02 -7.07 -10.61
C LEU A 172 -10.46 -6.71 -10.24
N TYR A 173 -11.24 -7.69 -9.77
CA TYR A 173 -12.60 -7.47 -9.32
C TYR A 173 -12.67 -6.46 -8.15
N ASN A 174 -11.79 -6.62 -7.16
CA ASN A 174 -11.72 -5.76 -5.98
C ASN A 174 -10.94 -4.44 -6.21
N GLY A 175 -10.45 -4.19 -7.43
CA GLY A 175 -9.66 -2.97 -7.73
C GLY A 175 -8.35 -2.87 -6.94
N SER A 176 -7.75 -4.00 -6.58
CA SER A 176 -6.46 -4.09 -5.87
C SER A 176 -5.34 -4.58 -6.79
N LEU A 177 -4.09 -4.34 -6.42
CA LEU A 177 -2.95 -4.77 -7.20
C LEU A 177 -2.71 -6.29 -7.02
N PRO A 178 -2.68 -7.10 -8.10
CA PRO A 178 -2.40 -8.52 -7.97
C PRO A 178 -1.02 -8.82 -7.36
N LYS A 179 -0.94 -9.89 -6.55
CA LYS A 179 0.30 -10.25 -5.82
C LYS A 179 1.48 -10.49 -6.77
N GLU A 180 1.23 -11.13 -7.90
CA GLU A 180 2.25 -11.41 -8.92
C GLU A 180 2.85 -10.15 -9.55
N TRP A 181 2.07 -9.07 -9.63
CA TRP A 181 2.56 -7.79 -10.15
C TRP A 181 3.27 -7.00 -9.06
N ALA A 182 2.73 -7.02 -7.83
CA ALA A 182 3.32 -6.37 -6.67
C ALA A 182 4.76 -6.84 -6.38
N LYS A 183 5.03 -8.15 -6.50
CA LYS A 183 6.38 -8.73 -6.35
C LYS A 183 7.44 -8.13 -7.29
N LEU A 184 7.01 -7.59 -8.43
CA LEU A 184 7.91 -7.03 -9.45
C LEU A 184 7.93 -5.50 -9.43
N ALA A 185 6.93 -4.86 -8.82
CA ALA A 185 6.83 -3.43 -8.63
C ALA A 185 7.52 -2.99 -7.31
N PRO A 186 7.75 -1.68 -7.11
CA PRO A 186 8.05 -1.13 -5.79
C PRO A 186 6.85 -1.30 -4.83
N ASP A 187 7.15 -1.40 -3.53
CA ASP A 187 6.11 -1.51 -2.49
C ASP A 187 5.13 -0.33 -2.56
N THR A 188 3.84 -0.64 -2.58
CA THR A 188 2.79 0.34 -2.81
C THR A 188 1.51 -0.04 -2.06
N ARG A 189 0.81 0.97 -1.54
CA ARG A 189 -0.54 0.86 -0.98
C ARG A 189 -1.62 1.46 -1.89
N LYS A 190 -1.28 1.76 -3.15
CA LYS A 190 -2.22 2.31 -4.14
C LYS A 190 -3.24 1.25 -4.57
N SER A 191 -4.47 1.67 -4.84
CA SER A 191 -5.45 0.86 -5.57
C SER A 191 -4.95 0.55 -6.99
N LEU A 192 -5.58 -0.41 -7.67
CA LEU A 192 -5.25 -0.76 -9.05
C LEU A 192 -5.29 0.46 -9.98
N ALA A 193 -6.34 1.28 -9.90
CA ALA A 193 -6.47 2.51 -10.68
C ALA A 193 -5.32 3.50 -10.40
N GLY A 194 -5.05 3.79 -9.13
CA GLY A 194 -3.96 4.70 -8.74
C GLY A 194 -2.57 4.16 -9.09
N TRP A 195 -2.40 2.84 -9.10
CA TRP A 195 -1.17 2.19 -9.54
C TRP A 195 -1.02 2.25 -11.06
N MET A 196 -2.09 2.07 -11.83
CA MET A 196 -2.08 2.19 -13.29
C MET A 196 -1.73 3.61 -13.75
N ASP A 197 -2.23 4.64 -13.07
CA ASP A 197 -1.84 6.03 -13.33
C ASP A 197 -0.34 6.26 -13.09
N HIS A 198 0.17 5.73 -11.99
CA HIS A 198 1.60 5.79 -11.68
C HIS A 198 2.43 5.01 -12.72
N PHE A 199 1.96 3.83 -13.12
CA PHE A 199 2.59 3.00 -14.14
C PHE A 199 2.67 3.74 -15.48
N GLN A 200 1.60 4.40 -15.91
CA GLN A 200 1.61 5.21 -17.13
C GLN A 200 2.57 6.40 -17.07
N LYS A 201 2.60 7.13 -15.95
CA LYS A 201 3.61 8.20 -15.75
C LYS A 201 5.04 7.66 -15.86
N ARG A 202 5.28 6.45 -15.35
CA ARG A 202 6.60 5.79 -15.45
C ARG A 202 6.93 5.38 -16.89
N ILE A 203 5.94 4.99 -17.70
CA ILE A 203 6.12 4.71 -19.13
C ILE A 203 6.56 5.97 -19.87
N VAL A 204 5.87 7.08 -19.65
CA VAL A 204 6.23 8.38 -20.24
C VAL A 204 7.64 8.78 -19.84
N GLN A 205 7.98 8.63 -18.55
CA GLN A 205 9.31 8.91 -18.05
C GLN A 205 10.40 8.08 -18.75
N TYR A 206 10.22 6.77 -18.88
CA TYR A 206 11.18 5.92 -19.58
C TYR A 206 11.26 6.21 -21.08
N THR A 207 10.13 6.51 -21.71
CA THR A 207 10.10 6.88 -23.14
C THR A 207 10.89 8.17 -23.38
N ASN A 208 10.80 9.14 -22.47
CA ASN A 208 11.56 10.39 -22.57
C ASN A 208 13.06 10.23 -22.29
N TRP A 209 13.46 9.16 -21.61
CA TRP A 209 14.86 8.90 -21.24
C TRP A 209 15.62 8.03 -22.23
N VAL A 210 14.93 7.31 -23.12
CA VAL A 210 15.48 6.31 -24.06
C VAL A 210 15.83 6.91 -25.42
#